data_AF-A0A8T4U7C4-F1
#
_entry.id   AF-A0A8T4U7C4-F1
#
_cell.length_a   1.000
_cell.length_b   1.000
_cell.length_c   1.000
_cell.angle_alpha   90.00
_cell.angle_beta   90.00
_cell.angle_gamma   90.00
#
_symmetry.space_group_name_H-M   'P 1'
#
loop_
_entity.id
_entity.type
_entity.pdbx_description
1 polymer ?
#
loop_
_entity_poly.entity_id
_entity_poly.type
_entity_poly.pdbx_seq_one_letter_code
_entity_poly.pdbx_strand_id
1 'polypeptide(L)'
;MMQTQDNRQQRSLLNAETILKYFITDKSEIETNILAGSGNGIKLTTTDYSLYEALGSVMENDAFNWRKVVKFLEAVQIISFENVTGGKKPILTQKRVEDIRNTILKK
;
A
#
# COMPACT_ATOMS: atom_id res chain seq x y z
N MET A 1 -7.69 8.46 40.21
CA MET A 1 -7.52 9.16 38.92
C MET A 1 -7.12 8.11 37.89
N MET A 2 -7.99 7.86 36.91
CA MET A 2 -7.82 6.83 35.90
C MET A 2 -6.81 7.32 34.86
N GLN A 3 -5.69 6.60 34.69
CA GLN A 3 -4.71 6.91 33.66
C GLN A 3 -5.33 6.56 32.30
N THR A 4 -5.68 7.58 31.51
CA THR A 4 -6.00 7.42 30.10
C THR A 4 -4.74 6.94 29.38
N GLN A 5 -4.65 5.64 29.12
CA GLN A 5 -3.69 5.09 28.17
C GLN A 5 -4.01 5.71 26.80
N ASP A 6 -3.18 6.66 26.40
CA ASP A 6 -3.18 7.28 25.08
C ASP A 6 -2.71 6.20 24.09
N ASN A 7 -3.66 5.36 23.65
CA ASN A 7 -3.43 4.29 22.69
C ASN A 7 -3.20 4.92 21.31
N ARG A 8 -1.98 5.43 21.09
CA ARG A 8 -1.53 5.95 19.79
C ARG A 8 -1.48 4.79 18.81
N GLN A 9 -2.61 4.46 18.20
CA GLN A 9 -2.67 3.55 17.05
C GLN A 9 -1.67 4.06 16.00
N GLN A 10 -0.61 3.29 15.77
CA GLN A 10 0.43 3.65 14.82
C GLN A 10 -0.19 3.58 13.42
N ARG A 11 -0.32 4.74 12.75
CA ARG A 11 -0.83 4.80 11.37
C ARG A 11 0.34 4.71 10.41
N SER A 12 0.28 3.74 9.49
CA SER A 12 1.27 3.62 8.42
C SER A 12 0.60 3.94 7.09
N LEU A 13 1.14 4.95 6.39
CA LEU A 13 0.71 5.32 5.05
C LEU A 13 1.52 4.52 4.03
N LEU A 14 0.85 3.73 3.21
CA LEU A 14 1.47 2.90 2.19
C LEU A 14 1.56 3.66 0.87
N ASN A 15 2.77 3.74 0.30
CA ASN A 15 3.04 4.28 -1.03
C ASN A 15 2.98 3.18 -2.11
N ALA A 16 3.04 3.59 -3.37
CA ALA A 16 2.93 2.67 -4.52
C ALA A 16 4.02 1.60 -4.52
N GLU A 17 5.25 1.96 -4.13
CA GLU A 17 6.42 1.09 -4.11
C GLU A 17 6.23 -0.06 -3.10
N THR A 18 5.75 0.26 -1.90
CA THR A 18 5.48 -0.75 -0.85
C THR A 18 4.33 -1.66 -1.25
N ILE A 19 3.28 -1.10 -1.86
CA ILE A 19 2.11 -1.86 -2.32
C ILE A 19 2.52 -2.81 -3.46
N LEU A 20 3.26 -2.32 -4.45
CA LEU A 20 3.73 -3.14 -5.56
C LEU A 20 4.62 -4.29 -5.04
N LYS A 21 5.57 -4.00 -4.14
CA LYS A 21 6.41 -5.02 -3.52
C LYS A 21 5.56 -6.09 -2.82
N TYR A 22 4.52 -5.70 -2.09
CA TYR A 22 3.60 -6.66 -1.48
C TYR A 22 2.91 -7.56 -2.51
N PHE A 23 2.48 -7.01 -3.64
CA PHE A 23 1.78 -7.75 -4.68
C PHE A 23 2.66 -8.71 -5.49
N ILE A 24 3.94 -8.38 -5.70
CA ILE A 24 4.82 -9.13 -6.63
C ILE A 24 5.90 -9.96 -5.94
N THR A 25 6.04 -9.87 -4.62
CA THR A 25 7.01 -10.68 -3.85
C THR A 25 6.34 -11.53 -2.79
N ASP A 26 6.96 -12.66 -2.44
CA ASP A 26 6.51 -13.54 -1.34
C ASP A 26 6.96 -13.08 0.05
N LYS A 27 7.82 -12.06 0.12
CA LYS A 27 8.34 -11.51 1.38
C LYS A 27 8.21 -10.00 1.35
N SER A 28 7.09 -9.51 1.88
CA SER A 28 6.89 -8.08 2.08
C SER A 28 6.86 -7.75 3.57
N GLU A 29 7.51 -6.64 3.93
CA GLU A 29 7.56 -6.15 5.32
C GLU A 29 6.16 -5.82 5.87
N ILE A 30 5.21 -5.51 4.99
CA ILE A 30 3.83 -5.21 5.38
C ILE A 30 2.92 -6.45 5.39
N GLU A 31 3.39 -7.61 4.95
CA GLU A 31 2.58 -8.83 4.81
C GLU A 31 2.05 -9.30 6.17
N THR A 32 2.89 -9.34 7.19
CA THR A 32 2.47 -9.67 8.56
C THR A 32 1.39 -8.72 9.07
N ASN A 33 1.50 -7.42 8.76
CA ASN A 33 0.53 -6.42 9.19
C ASN A 33 -0.80 -6.55 8.43
N ILE A 34 -0.76 -6.89 7.13
CA ILE A 34 -1.96 -7.15 6.35
C ILE A 34 -2.66 -8.43 6.85
N LEU A 35 -1.90 -9.49 7.12
CA LEU A 35 -2.46 -10.78 7.55
C LEU A 35 -2.99 -10.77 8.99
N ALA A 36 -2.31 -10.08 9.91
CA ALA A 36 -2.76 -9.92 11.29
C ALA A 36 -3.94 -8.94 11.42
N GLY A 37 -4.19 -8.12 10.38
CA GLY A 37 -5.25 -7.13 10.37
C GLY A 37 -5.12 -6.10 11.50
N SER A 38 -6.25 -5.57 11.96
CA SER A 38 -6.31 -4.54 13.02
C SER A 38 -5.84 -5.05 14.40
N GLY A 39 -5.58 -6.36 14.55
CA GLY A 39 -5.22 -7.00 15.81
C GLY A 39 -3.89 -6.52 16.41
N ASN A 40 -3.00 -5.96 15.59
CA ASN A 40 -1.69 -5.46 16.03
C ASN A 40 -1.69 -3.96 16.40
N GLY A 41 -2.85 -3.30 16.39
CA GLY A 41 -2.96 -1.86 16.69
C GLY A 41 -2.37 -0.93 15.63
N ILE A 42 -1.80 -1.46 14.55
CA ILE A 42 -1.30 -0.70 13.40
C ILE A 42 -2.43 -0.54 12.39
N LYS A 43 -2.76 0.71 12.05
CA LYS A 43 -3.75 1.00 11.02
C LYS A 43 -3.04 1.32 9.71
N LEU A 44 -3.18 0.44 8.72
CA LEU A 44 -2.66 0.65 7.38
C LEU A 44 -3.62 1.54 6.59
N THR A 45 -3.10 2.58 5.95
CA THR A 45 -3.87 3.48 5.10
C THR A 45 -3.14 3.69 3.78
N THR A 46 -3.85 3.86 2.67
CA THR A 46 -3.28 4.29 1.40
C THR A 46 -4.25 5.17 0.63
N THR A 47 -3.78 5.82 -0.43
CA THR A 47 -4.67 6.49 -1.37
C THR A 47 -5.06 5.56 -2.51
N ASP A 48 -6.25 5.77 -3.07
CA ASP A 48 -6.67 5.12 -4.31
C ASP A 48 -5.72 5.40 -5.49
N TYR A 49 -5.01 6.53 -5.49
CA TYR A 49 -3.94 6.83 -6.45
C TYR A 49 -2.71 5.96 -6.26
N SER A 50 -2.22 5.77 -5.02
CA SER A 50 -1.09 4.89 -4.75
C SER A 50 -1.39 3.43 -5.09
N LEU A 51 -2.63 2.98 -4.86
CA LEU A 51 -3.08 1.66 -5.30
C LEU A 51 -3.12 1.57 -6.84
N TYR A 52 -3.62 2.60 -7.52
CA TYR A 52 -3.62 2.69 -8.98
C TYR A 52 -2.19 2.61 -9.55
N GLU A 53 -1.26 3.40 -9.03
CA GLU A 53 0.14 3.39 -9.46
C GLU A 53 0.78 2.01 -9.28
N ALA A 54 0.55 1.36 -8.13
CA ALA A 54 1.08 0.04 -7.85
C ALA A 54 0.53 -1.01 -8.81
N LEU A 55 -0.79 -1.08 -8.98
CA LEU A 55 -1.44 -2.03 -9.89
C LEU A 55 -1.03 -1.80 -11.35
N GLY A 56 -0.98 -0.55 -11.79
CA GLY A 56 -0.53 -0.18 -13.13
C GLY A 56 0.96 -0.40 -13.38
N SER A 57 1.73 -0.73 -12.34
CA SER A 57 3.16 -1.04 -12.45
C SER A 57 3.46 -2.54 -12.41
N VAL A 58 2.44 -3.40 -12.33
CA VAL A 58 2.59 -4.87 -12.44
C VAL A 58 2.91 -5.27 -13.88
N MET A 59 3.86 -6.17 -14.07
CA MET A 59 4.26 -6.72 -15.37
C MET A 59 3.83 -8.19 -15.51
N GLU A 60 3.73 -8.68 -16.74
CA GLU A 60 3.30 -10.06 -17.04
C GLU A 60 4.14 -11.15 -16.34
N ASN A 61 5.43 -10.89 -16.15
CA ASN A 61 6.37 -11.84 -15.52
C ASN A 61 6.48 -11.69 -14.00
N ASP A 62 5.72 -10.78 -13.39
CA ASP A 62 5.71 -10.65 -11.94
C ASP A 62 4.96 -11.83 -11.29
N ALA A 63 5.38 -12.23 -10.10
CA ALA A 63 4.67 -13.23 -9.28
C ALA A 63 3.39 -12.66 -8.65
N PHE A 64 2.58 -11.97 -9.46
CA PHE A 64 1.38 -11.26 -9.03
C PHE A 64 0.28 -12.24 -8.62
N ASN A 65 -0.26 -12.03 -7.42
CA ASN A 65 -1.28 -12.91 -6.85
C ASN A 65 -2.56 -12.14 -6.47
N TRP A 66 -3.67 -12.43 -7.15
CA TRP A 66 -4.96 -11.77 -6.88
C TRP A 66 -5.47 -11.95 -5.44
N ARG A 67 -5.11 -13.04 -4.77
CA ARG A 67 -5.48 -13.26 -3.35
C ARG A 67 -4.85 -12.22 -2.44
N LYS A 68 -3.66 -11.72 -2.79
CA LYS A 68 -3.00 -10.62 -2.07
C LYS A 68 -3.77 -9.31 -2.24
N VAL A 69 -4.31 -9.05 -3.44
CA VAL A 69 -5.18 -7.88 -3.67
C VAL A 69 -6.41 -7.93 -2.76
N VAL A 70 -7.11 -9.06 -2.70
CA VAL A 70 -8.28 -9.23 -1.82
C VAL A 70 -7.91 -8.95 -0.36
N LYS A 71 -6.82 -9.56 0.13
CA LYS A 71 -6.35 -9.33 1.51
C LYS A 71 -5.95 -7.88 1.79
N PHE A 72 -5.33 -7.22 0.81
CA PHE A 72 -5.01 -5.80 0.91
C PHE A 72 -6.28 -4.95 1.08
N LEU A 73 -7.32 -5.20 0.29
CA LEU A 73 -8.60 -4.47 0.36
C LEU A 73 -9.34 -4.71 1.68
N GLU A 74 -9.20 -5.89 2.29
CA GLU A 74 -9.77 -6.19 3.61
C GLU A 74 -9.05 -5.45 4.75
N ALA A 75 -7.72 -5.33 4.67
CA ALA A 75 -6.90 -4.87 5.78
C ALA A 75 -6.49 -3.39 5.72
N VAL A 76 -6.47 -2.78 4.53
CA VAL A 76 -5.93 -1.43 4.31
C VAL A 76 -7.07 -0.44 4.08
N GLN A 77 -7.09 0.64 4.86
CA GLN A 77 -8.02 1.74 4.60
C GLN A 77 -7.60 2.49 3.33
N ILE A 78 -8.44 2.47 2.30
CA ILE A 78 -8.21 3.23 1.07
C ILE A 78 -8.98 4.55 1.16
N ILE A 79 -8.27 5.66 1.01
CA ILE A 79 -8.85 7.02 1.00
C ILE A 79 -8.71 7.65 -0.39
N SER A 80 -9.57 8.61 -0.70
CA SER A 80 -9.51 9.34 -1.98
C SER A 80 -8.29 10.26 -2.01
N PHE A 81 -7.44 10.11 -3.04
CA PHE A 81 -6.34 11.03 -3.31
C PHE A 81 -6.83 12.46 -3.50
N GLU A 82 -7.94 12.64 -4.22
CA GLU A 82 -8.54 13.95 -4.45
C GLU A 82 -8.99 14.61 -3.15
N ASN A 83 -9.58 13.84 -2.23
CA ASN A 83 -10.01 14.38 -0.93
C ASN A 83 -8.83 14.79 -0.04
N VAL A 84 -7.66 14.16 -0.22
CA VAL A 84 -6.46 14.45 0.57
C VAL A 84 -5.64 15.59 -0.03
N THR A 85 -5.57 15.67 -1.36
CA THR A 85 -4.69 16.61 -2.07
C THR A 85 -5.43 17.82 -2.66
N GLY A 86 -6.75 17.74 -2.80
CA GLY A 86 -7.56 18.70 -3.55
C GLY A 86 -7.34 18.65 -5.08
N GLY A 87 -6.53 17.70 -5.57
CA GLY A 87 -6.14 17.60 -6.96
C GLY A 87 -6.66 16.33 -7.65
N LYS A 88 -6.73 16.38 -8.98
CA LYS A 88 -7.04 15.19 -9.78
C LYS A 88 -5.85 14.23 -9.77
N LYS A 89 -6.14 12.93 -9.86
CA LYS A 89 -5.13 11.89 -10.03
C LYS A 89 -4.31 12.15 -11.30
N PRO A 90 -2.98 12.22 -11.21
CA PRO A 90 -2.12 12.24 -12.39
C PRO A 90 -2.33 10.98 -13.24
N ILE A 91 -2.11 11.10 -14.55
CA ILE A 91 -2.07 9.92 -15.44
C ILE A 91 -0.78 9.14 -15.13
N LEU A 92 -0.89 7.82 -15.00
CA LEU A 92 0.28 6.97 -14.85
C LEU A 92 1.11 7.00 -16.13
N THR A 93 2.33 7.51 -16.03
CA THR A 93 3.29 7.57 -17.14
C THR A 93 4.25 6.39 -17.08
N GLN A 94 4.78 6.00 -18.23
CA GLN A 94 5.81 4.95 -18.31
C GLN A 94 7.02 5.25 -17.41
N LYS A 95 7.47 6.51 -17.38
CA LYS A 95 8.53 6.96 -16.49
C LYS A 95 8.20 6.71 -15.02
N ARG A 96 6.97 7.00 -14.59
CA ARG A 96 6.54 6.76 -13.20
C ARG A 96 6.52 5.27 -12.87
N VAL A 97 6.08 4.42 -13.80
CA VAL A 97 6.15 2.95 -13.65
C VAL A 97 7.60 2.51 -13.46
N GLU A 98 8.52 2.99 -14.29
CA GLU A 98 9.95 2.69 -14.19
C GLU A 98 10.54 3.16 -12.86
N ASP A 99 10.18 4.36 -12.40
CA ASP A 99 10.62 4.91 -11.11
C ASP A 99 10.19 4.01 -9.94
N ILE A 100 8.91 3.62 -9.89
CA ILE A 100 8.36 2.73 -8.85
C ILE A 100 9.08 1.39 -8.86
N ARG A 101 9.28 0.79 -10.04
CA ARG A 101 9.92 -0.52 -10.17
C ARG A 101 11.41 -0.47 -9.83
N ASN A 102 12.10 0.59 -10.22
CA ASN A 102 13.52 0.79 -9.90
C ASN A 102 13.77 0.83 -8.38
N THR A 103 12.85 1.41 -7.61
CA THR A 103 12.96 1.42 -6.13
C THR A 103 12.89 0.02 -5.51
N ILE A 104 12.20 -0.92 -6.16
CA ILE A 104 11.99 -2.27 -5.62
C ILE A 104 13.08 -3.23 -6.11
N LEU A 105 13.49 -3.11 -7.37
CA LEU A 105 14.40 -4.04 -8.05
C LEU A 105 15.89 -3.68 -7.87
N LYS A 106 16.23 -2.42 -7.61
CA LYS A 106 17.60 -2.03 -7.26
C LYS A 106 17.82 -2.25 -5.77
N LYS A 107 18.20 -3.48 -5.42
CA LYS A 107 18.82 -3.84 -4.15
C LYS A 107 20.24 -4.33 -4.39
#